data_AF-A0A4Q2JNE6-F1
#
_entry.id   AF-A0A4Q2JNE6-F1
#
_cell.length_a   1.000
_cell.length_b   1.000
_cell.length_c   1.000
_cell.angle_alpha   90.00
_cell.angle_beta   90.00
_cell.angle_gamma   90.00
#
_symmetry.space_group_name_H-M   'P 1'
#
loop_
_entity.id
_entity.type
_entity.pdbx_description
1 polymer ?
#
loop_
_entity_poly.entity_id
_entity_poly.type
_entity_poly.pdbx_seq_one_letter_code
_entity_poly.pdbx_strand_id
1 'polypeptide(L)'
;MSSVLEQRCERLRQPVTELVAVSISATLRPQDLPELRAAIADVQAILGEDTSEIPPGAFLDWLPTALRNLQRMDEAVAGGDAATSYAILTDKVDGFIRLTDGCAGFPGWSAT
;
A
#
# COMPACT_ATOMS: atom_id res chain seq x y z
N MET A 1 -1.80 25.25 5.35
CA MET A 1 -2.60 24.04 5.57
C MET A 1 -2.20 23.06 4.49
N SER A 2 -1.83 21.83 4.87
CA SER A 2 -1.56 20.76 3.92
C SER A 2 -2.85 20.28 3.28
N SER A 3 -2.79 19.88 2.00
CA SER A 3 -3.96 19.32 1.31
C SER A 3 -4.37 17.96 1.91
N VAL A 4 -5.62 17.53 1.71
CA VAL A 4 -6.07 16.19 2.17
C VAL A 4 -5.20 15.08 1.59
N LEU A 5 -4.79 15.22 0.32
CA LEU A 5 -3.89 14.26 -0.32
C LEU A 5 -2.50 14.25 0.33
N GLU A 6 -1.93 15.42 0.64
CA GLU A 6 -0.64 15.53 1.32
C GLU A 6 -0.66 14.85 2.70
N GLN A 7 -1.71 15.10 3.50
CA GLN A 7 -1.89 14.44 4.80
C GLN A 7 -2.03 12.92 4.67
N ARG A 8 -2.74 12.45 3.64
CA ARG A 8 -2.87 11.01 3.36
C ARG A 8 -1.54 10.39 2.97
N CYS A 9 -0.79 11.03 2.07
CA CYS A 9 0.54 10.59 1.67
C CYS A 9 1.52 10.59 2.85
N GLU A 10 1.47 11.58 3.73
CA GLU A 10 2.26 11.62 4.96
C GLU A 10 1.96 10.40 5.85
N ARG A 11 0.68 10.12 6.09
CA ARG A 11 0.23 8.99 6.92
C ARG A 11 0.54 7.63 6.31
N LEU A 12 0.61 7.51 4.98
CA LEU A 12 0.93 6.26 4.28
C LEU A 12 2.41 5.86 4.37
N ARG A 13 3.33 6.79 4.67
CA ARG A 13 4.77 6.52 4.63
C ARG A 13 5.18 5.34 5.50
N GLN A 14 4.83 5.41 6.79
CA GLN A 14 5.25 4.40 7.75
C GLN A 14 4.55 3.06 7.48
N PRO A 15 3.21 2.99 7.33
CA PRO A 15 2.51 1.72 7.10
C PRO A 15 2.93 1.02 5.80
N VAL A 16 3.20 1.76 4.73
CA VAL A 16 3.68 1.14 3.46
C VAL A 16 5.11 0.62 3.60
N THR A 17 5.98 1.32 4.33
CA THR A 17 7.34 0.85 4.62
C THR A 17 7.31 -0.45 5.43
N GLU A 18 6.44 -0.50 6.45
CA GLU A 18 6.22 -1.69 7.27
C GLU A 18 5.64 -2.84 6.45
N LEU A 19 4.63 -2.56 5.61
CA LEU A 19 4.05 -3.55 4.70
C LEU A 19 5.13 -4.20 3.81
N VAL A 20 6.05 -3.43 3.24
CA VAL A 20 7.16 -3.95 2.44
C VAL A 20 8.09 -4.83 3.28
N ALA A 21 8.51 -4.34 4.44
CA ALA A 21 9.44 -5.05 5.32
C ALA A 21 8.87 -6.41 5.79
N VAL A 22 7.62 -6.39 6.26
CA VAL A 22 6.94 -7.60 6.76
C VAL A 22 6.60 -8.54 5.61
N SER A 23 6.26 -8.04 4.42
CA SER A 23 6.03 -8.89 3.24
C SER A 23 7.28 -9.70 2.88
N ILE A 24 8.46 -9.05 2.87
CA ILE A 24 9.73 -9.76 2.65
C ILE A 24 9.95 -10.81 3.75
N SER A 25 9.77 -10.42 5.01
CA SER A 25 10.00 -11.31 6.14
C SER A 25 9.10 -12.55 6.09
N ALA A 26 7.82 -12.38 5.78
CA ALA A 26 6.83 -13.46 5.68
C ALA A 26 7.14 -14.46 4.55
N THR A 27 7.83 -14.05 3.48
CA THR A 27 8.31 -15.00 2.44
C THR A 27 9.38 -15.96 2.97
N LEU A 28 10.10 -15.57 4.02
CA LEU A 28 11.17 -16.37 4.64
C LEU A 28 10.70 -17.07 5.92
N ARG A 29 9.70 -16.49 6.60
CA ARG A 29 9.26 -16.85 7.95
C ARG A 29 7.72 -16.91 8.00
N PRO A 30 7.11 -18.09 7.81
CA PRO A 30 5.65 -18.21 7.83
C PRO A 30 4.98 -17.79 9.14
N GLN A 31 5.72 -17.75 10.26
CA GLN A 31 5.19 -17.23 11.52
C GLN A 31 4.86 -15.72 11.50
N ASP A 32 5.35 -14.97 10.50
CA ASP A 32 5.09 -13.54 10.35
C ASP A 32 3.82 -13.25 9.52
N LEU A 33 3.12 -14.28 9.01
CA LEU A 33 1.87 -14.10 8.26
C LEU A 33 0.81 -13.28 9.03
N PRO A 34 0.60 -13.46 10.35
CA PRO A 34 -0.33 -12.61 11.10
C PRO A 34 0.06 -11.13 11.12
N GLU A 35 1.37 -10.85 11.23
CA GLU A 35 1.90 -9.47 11.19
C GLU A 35 1.69 -8.87 9.79
N LEU A 36 1.89 -9.66 8.74
CA LEU A 36 1.63 -9.22 7.37
C LEU A 36 0.15 -8.86 7.16
N ARG A 37 -0.79 -9.63 7.70
CA ARG A 37 -2.22 -9.28 7.63
C ARG A 37 -2.54 -7.97 8.33
N ALA A 38 -1.92 -7.72 9.49
CA ALA A 38 -2.08 -6.47 10.21
C ALA A 38 -1.56 -5.27 9.38
N ALA A 39 -0.36 -5.39 8.79
CA ALA A 39 0.20 -4.35 7.93
C ALA A 39 -0.65 -4.07 6.68
N ILE A 40 -1.24 -5.12 6.08
CA ILE A 40 -2.18 -4.96 4.96
C ILE A 40 -3.41 -4.16 5.41
N ALA A 41 -3.99 -4.50 6.56
CA ALA A 41 -5.17 -3.84 7.10
C ALA A 41 -4.90 -2.36 7.43
N ASP A 42 -3.74 -2.04 7.98
CA ASP A 42 -3.35 -0.67 8.32
C ASP A 42 -3.26 0.22 7.07
N VAL A 43 -2.65 -0.27 6.00
CA VAL A 43 -2.60 0.45 4.71
C VAL A 43 -3.99 0.56 4.10
N GLN A 44 -4.79 -0.52 4.14
CA GLN A 44 -6.15 -0.53 3.62
C GLN A 44 -7.05 0.49 4.32
N ALA A 45 -6.91 0.64 5.64
CA ALA A 45 -7.68 1.60 6.42
C ALA A 45 -7.44 3.04 5.96
N ILE A 46 -6.20 3.41 5.66
CA ILE A 46 -5.84 4.76 5.19
C ILE A 46 -6.31 4.99 3.74
N LEU A 47 -6.13 3.99 2.88
CA LEU A 47 -6.55 4.09 1.48
C LEU A 47 -8.08 4.10 1.32
N GLY A 48 -8.81 3.43 2.22
CA GLY A 48 -10.27 3.35 2.23
C GLY A 48 -10.99 4.61 2.75
N GLU A 49 -10.25 5.64 3.18
CA GLU A 49 -10.83 6.90 3.63
C GLU A 49 -11.45 7.71 2.49
N ASP A 50 -12.45 8.54 2.83
CA ASP A 50 -13.19 9.37 1.87
C ASP A 50 -12.25 10.18 0.96
N THR A 51 -12.52 10.14 -0.34
CA THR A 51 -11.72 10.79 -1.38
C THR A 51 -12.38 12.03 -1.96
N SER A 52 -13.54 12.45 -1.43
CA SER A 52 -14.33 13.55 -2.00
C SER A 52 -13.56 14.88 -2.12
N GLU A 53 -12.59 15.12 -1.23
CA GLU A 53 -11.75 16.32 -1.20
C GLU A 53 -10.41 16.16 -1.94
N ILE A 54 -10.14 14.99 -2.53
CA ILE A 54 -8.92 14.74 -3.30
C ILE A 54 -9.19 15.10 -4.78
N PRO A 55 -8.37 15.95 -5.42
CA PRO A 55 -8.54 16.26 -6.82
C PRO A 55 -8.21 15.06 -7.73
N PRO A 56 -8.82 14.96 -8.92
CA PRO A 56 -8.45 13.95 -9.91
C PRO A 56 -6.95 13.94 -10.21
N GLY A 57 -6.39 12.74 -10.38
CA GLY A 57 -4.97 12.55 -10.67
C GLY A 57 -4.49 11.14 -10.34
N ALA A 58 -3.18 10.93 -10.48
CA ALA A 58 -2.55 9.61 -10.40
C ALA A 58 -2.90 8.82 -9.13
N PHE A 59 -3.07 9.49 -7.98
CA PHE A 59 -3.50 8.83 -6.75
C PHE A 59 -4.89 8.21 -6.88
N LEU A 60 -5.88 8.98 -7.34
CA LEU A 60 -7.25 8.48 -7.49
C LEU A 60 -7.40 7.48 -8.62
N ASP A 61 -6.62 7.63 -9.70
CA ASP A 61 -6.62 6.67 -10.82
C ASP A 61 -6.10 5.29 -10.37
N TRP A 62 -5.11 5.26 -9.48
CA TRP A 62 -4.51 4.03 -8.96
C TRP A 62 -5.26 3.43 -7.76
N LEU A 63 -5.92 4.25 -6.94
CA LEU A 63 -6.54 3.81 -5.67
C LEU A 63 -7.46 2.58 -5.79
N PRO A 64 -8.36 2.45 -6.79
CA PRO A 64 -9.19 1.25 -6.94
C PRO A 64 -8.36 -0.02 -7.15
N THR A 65 -7.25 0.08 -7.87
CA THR A 65 -6.32 -1.03 -8.10
C THR A 65 -5.56 -1.37 -6.82
N ALA A 66 -5.10 -0.37 -6.07
CA ALA A 66 -4.44 -0.56 -4.77
C ALA A 66 -5.32 -1.34 -3.79
N LEU A 67 -6.59 -0.94 -3.64
CA LEU A 67 -7.55 -1.59 -2.74
C LEU A 67 -7.82 -3.05 -3.14
N ARG A 68 -7.99 -3.32 -4.44
CA ARG A 68 -8.13 -4.71 -4.94
C ARG A 68 -6.87 -5.53 -4.69
N ASN A 69 -5.69 -4.95 -4.84
CA ASN A 69 -4.42 -5.64 -4.60
C ASN A 69 -4.23 -5.98 -3.12
N LEU A 70 -4.54 -5.05 -2.20
CA LEU A 70 -4.52 -5.32 -0.75
C LEU A 70 -5.47 -6.45 -0.36
N GLN A 71 -6.68 -6.48 -0.94
CA GLN A 71 -7.61 -7.60 -0.71
C GLN A 71 -7.02 -8.94 -1.20
N ARG A 72 -6.47 -8.98 -2.41
CA ARG A 72 -5.84 -10.20 -2.96
C ARG A 72 -4.60 -10.63 -2.16
N MET A 73 -3.86 -9.67 -1.62
CA MET A 73 -2.76 -9.94 -0.69
C MET A 73 -3.29 -10.58 0.60
N ASP A 74 -4.34 -10.04 1.22
CA ASP A 74 -4.92 -10.63 2.44
C ASP A 74 -5.46 -12.04 2.17
N GLU A 75 -6.11 -12.28 1.02
CA GLU A 75 -6.59 -13.59 0.60
C GLU A 75 -5.42 -14.60 0.45
N ALA A 76 -4.32 -14.18 -0.18
CA ALA A 76 -3.13 -15.01 -0.32
C ALA A 76 -2.51 -15.35 1.04
N VAL A 77 -2.36 -14.35 1.92
CA VAL A 77 -1.81 -14.53 3.27
C VAL A 77 -2.71 -15.41 4.14
N ALA A 78 -4.03 -15.27 4.02
CA ALA A 78 -5.00 -16.16 4.67
C ALA A 78 -4.87 -17.62 4.19
N GLY A 79 -4.47 -17.83 2.94
CA GLY A 79 -4.12 -19.13 2.37
C GLY A 79 -2.71 -19.63 2.69
N GLY A 80 -1.91 -18.85 3.43
CA GLY A 80 -0.51 -19.17 3.74
C GLY A 80 0.50 -18.85 2.64
N ASP A 81 0.08 -18.14 1.60
CA ASP A 81 0.89 -17.83 0.42
C ASP A 81 1.49 -16.41 0.48
N ALA A 82 2.55 -16.26 1.28
CA ALA A 82 3.30 -15.00 1.37
C ALA A 82 3.94 -14.59 0.04
N ALA A 83 4.31 -15.56 -0.80
CA ALA A 83 5.01 -15.31 -2.05
C ALA A 83 4.08 -14.64 -3.07
N THR A 84 2.85 -15.12 -3.20
CA THR A 84 1.82 -14.48 -4.03
C THR A 84 1.48 -13.08 -3.50
N SER A 85 1.35 -12.90 -2.19
CA SER A 85 1.14 -11.57 -1.58
C SER A 85 2.28 -10.60 -1.96
N TYR A 86 3.54 -11.02 -1.81
CA TYR A 86 4.70 -10.20 -2.16
C TYR A 86 4.79 -9.90 -3.66
N ALA A 87 4.44 -10.86 -4.52
CA ALA A 87 4.39 -10.64 -5.97
C ALA A 87 3.35 -9.60 -6.37
N ILE A 88 2.18 -9.58 -5.71
CA ILE A 88 1.15 -8.55 -5.93
C ILE A 88 1.66 -7.17 -5.48
N LEU A 89 2.29 -7.09 -4.31
CA LEU A 89 2.82 -5.83 -3.76
C LEU A 89 3.85 -5.19 -4.70
N THR A 90 4.74 -6.03 -5.25
CA THR A 90 5.90 -5.61 -6.05
C THR A 90 5.66 -5.61 -7.56
N ASP A 91 4.41 -5.81 -7.99
CA ASP A 91 4.06 -5.73 -9.40
C ASP A 91 4.47 -4.38 -9.99
N LYS A 92 5.16 -4.42 -11.15
CA LYS A 92 5.77 -3.23 -11.75
C LYS A 92 4.78 -2.34 -12.47
N VAL A 93 3.60 -2.84 -12.78
CA VAL A 93 2.55 -2.12 -13.53
C VAL A 93 1.54 -1.54 -12.56
N ASP A 94 1.04 -2.38 -11.66
CA ASP A 94 -0.14 -2.09 -10.84
C ASP A 94 0.14 -2.17 -9.32
N GLY A 95 1.36 -2.52 -8.92
CA GLY A 95 1.76 -2.65 -7.52
C GLY A 95 1.94 -1.32 -6.80
N PHE A 96 2.47 -1.38 -5.58
CA PHE A 96 2.62 -0.20 -4.72
C PHE A 96 3.67 0.81 -5.19
N ILE A 97 4.44 0.49 -6.22
CA ILE A 97 5.31 1.46 -6.89
C ILE A 97 4.54 2.67 -7.40
N ARG A 98 3.28 2.51 -7.84
CA ARG A 98 2.44 3.60 -8.33
C ARG A 98 2.07 4.63 -7.25
N LEU A 99 2.25 4.30 -5.97
CA LEU A 99 2.08 5.25 -4.88
C LEU A 99 3.12 6.39 -4.95
N THR A 100 4.32 6.15 -5.49
CA THR A 100 5.30 7.24 -5.71
C THR A 100 4.78 8.26 -6.71
N ASP A 101 4.06 7.81 -7.74
CA ASP A 101 3.43 8.70 -8.71
C ASP A 101 2.23 9.44 -8.09
N GLY A 102 1.42 8.72 -7.31
CA GLY A 102 0.24 9.29 -6.63
C GLY A 102 0.58 10.33 -5.56
N CYS A 103 1.72 10.18 -4.88
CA CYS A 103 2.21 11.09 -3.86
C CYS A 103 3.37 11.98 -4.33
N ALA A 104 3.63 12.04 -5.64
CA ALA A 104 4.73 12.81 -6.19
C ALA A 104 4.66 14.29 -5.78
N GLY A 105 5.79 14.83 -5.33
CA GLY A 105 5.91 16.21 -4.87
C GLY A 105 5.63 16.43 -3.38
N PHE A 106 5.17 15.40 -2.64
CA PHE A 106 5.06 15.48 -1.18
C PHE A 106 6.34 15.00 -0.48
N PRO A 107 6.66 15.52 0.71
CA PRO A 107 7.83 15.11 1.48
C PRO A 107 7.89 13.59 1.68
N GLY A 108 9.05 13.00 1.37
CA GLY A 108 9.26 11.56 1.50
C GLY A 108 8.72 10.69 0.36
N TRP A 109 8.17 11.31 -0.69
CA TRP A 109 7.68 10.65 -1.92
C TRP A 109 8.33 11.19 -3.19
N SER A 110 9.43 11.93 -3.06
CA SER A 110 10.11 12.58 -4.18
C SER A 110 10.62 11.56 -5.20
N ALA A 111 10.02 11.59 -6.40
CA ALA A 111 10.70 11.22 -7.62
C ALA A 111 11.81 12.25 -7.85
N THR A 112 13.07 11.82 -7.78
CA THR A 112 14.19 12.58 -8.36
C THR A 112 14.10 12.56 -9.87
#